data_AF-A0A0T6ADF4-F1
#
_entry.id   AF-A0A0T6ADF4-F1
#
_cell.length_a   1.000
_cell.length_b   1.000
_cell.length_c   1.000
_cell.angle_alpha   90.00
_cell.angle_beta   90.00
_cell.angle_gamma   90.00
#
_symmetry.space_group_name_H-M   'P 1'
#
loop_
_entity.id
_entity.type
_entity.pdbx_description
1 polymer ?
#
loop_
_entity_poly.entity_id
_entity_poly.type
_entity_poly.pdbx_seq_one_letter_code
_entity_poly.pdbx_strand_id
1 'polypeptide(L)'
;MNTGPYSDEKVQRFLQERFIPVRSRCFWDNPTPLMQKYGIKWTPTFLVHDPGGNEHHRFVGYVPSDDLFAQLGLGIGKIFYDTDRMDEAIRQFQTVIDRHPDAGASPEAVFLKGVAEYKHTHDAKALRRAYDTLKAKYPQTEWARRADPYSAIPL
;
A
#
# COMPACT_ATOMS: atom_id res chain seq x y z
N MET A 1 -22.99 7.93 -7.14
CA MET A 1 -23.16 6.53 -7.60
C MET A 1 -22.43 5.63 -6.59
N ASN A 2 -23.13 4.73 -5.90
CA ASN A 2 -22.54 3.76 -4.96
C ASN A 2 -21.90 2.57 -5.70
N THR A 3 -21.32 2.81 -6.88
CA THR A 3 -20.83 1.78 -7.80
C THR A 3 -19.31 1.87 -7.83
N GLY A 4 -18.66 0.92 -7.18
CA GLY A 4 -17.21 0.84 -7.08
C GLY A 4 -16.80 -0.37 -6.25
N PRO A 5 -15.51 -0.70 -6.15
CA PRO A 5 -15.05 -1.91 -5.45
C PRO A 5 -15.53 -1.99 -3.99
N TYR A 6 -15.82 -0.86 -3.33
CA TYR A 6 -16.35 -0.77 -1.96
C TYR A 6 -17.81 -1.24 -1.80
N SER A 7 -18.56 -1.41 -2.88
CA SER A 7 -19.87 -2.07 -2.81
C SER A 7 -19.78 -3.61 -2.85
N ASP A 8 -18.59 -4.17 -3.15
CA ASP A 8 -18.36 -5.61 -3.14
C ASP A 8 -18.40 -6.16 -1.70
N GLU A 9 -19.17 -7.24 -1.49
CA GLU A 9 -19.35 -7.86 -0.17
C GLU A 9 -18.03 -8.36 0.44
N LYS A 10 -17.10 -8.86 -0.37
CA LYS A 10 -15.78 -9.32 0.10
C LYS A 10 -14.95 -8.13 0.56
N VAL A 11 -15.01 -7.01 -0.16
CA VAL A 11 -14.32 -5.78 0.23
C VAL A 11 -14.91 -5.23 1.53
N GLN A 12 -16.23 -5.19 1.66
CA GLN A 12 -16.88 -4.73 2.89
C GLN A 12 -16.52 -5.58 4.10
N ARG A 13 -16.52 -6.91 3.94
CA ARG A 13 -16.11 -7.83 4.99
C ARG A 13 -14.67 -7.60 5.41
N PHE A 14 -13.75 -7.52 4.44
CA PHE A 14 -12.34 -7.24 4.72
C PHE A 14 -12.14 -5.91 5.46
N LEU A 15 -12.85 -4.86 5.06
CA LEU A 15 -12.82 -3.57 5.75
C LEU A 15 -13.31 -3.67 7.20
N GLN A 16 -14.39 -4.41 7.45
CA GLN A 16 -14.93 -4.60 8.80
C GLN A 16 -14.01 -5.45 9.70
N GLU A 17 -13.32 -6.44 9.13
CA GLU A 17 -12.44 -7.33 9.87
C GLU A 17 -11.06 -6.70 10.17
N ARG A 18 -10.59 -5.81 9.29
CA ARG A 18 -9.20 -5.32 9.31
C ARG A 18 -9.07 -3.83 9.61
N PHE A 19 -10.15 -3.06 9.52
CA PHE A 19 -10.15 -1.61 9.69
C PHE A 19 -11.33 -1.14 10.52
N ILE A 20 -11.27 0.12 10.95
CA ILE A 20 -12.44 0.89 11.37
C ILE A 20 -12.84 1.77 10.17
N PRO A 21 -13.80 1.35 9.32
CA PRO A 21 -14.10 2.07 8.10
C PRO A 21 -14.87 3.36 8.40
N VAL A 22 -14.33 4.49 7.94
CA VAL A 22 -15.00 5.80 8.02
C VAL A 22 -15.29 6.30 6.61
N ARG A 23 -16.58 6.50 6.30
CA ARG A 23 -17.01 7.06 5.02
C ARG A 23 -17.43 8.52 5.20
N SER A 24 -16.71 9.43 4.56
CA SER A 24 -17.08 10.85 4.50
C SER A 24 -17.61 11.22 3.12
N ARG A 25 -18.73 11.95 3.07
CA ARG A 25 -19.21 12.57 1.83
C ARG A 25 -18.45 13.87 1.59
N CYS A 26 -18.05 14.11 0.35
CA CYS A 26 -17.35 15.32 -0.04
C CYS A 26 -18.30 16.30 -0.73
N PHE A 27 -18.15 17.59 -0.42
CA PHE A 27 -18.91 18.69 -1.01
C PHE A 27 -17.94 19.78 -1.45
N TRP A 28 -17.95 20.12 -2.74
CA TRP A 28 -16.94 21.02 -3.33
C TRP A 28 -17.23 22.50 -3.04
N ASP A 29 -18.49 22.89 -3.04
CA ASP A 29 -18.92 24.27 -2.76
C ASP A 29 -18.85 24.61 -1.26
N ASN A 30 -18.86 23.60 -0.39
CA ASN A 30 -18.73 23.75 1.05
C ASN A 30 -17.90 22.60 1.65
N PRO A 31 -16.55 22.67 1.57
CA PRO A 31 -15.66 21.60 2.01
C PRO A 31 -15.86 21.22 3.48
N THR A 32 -16.05 19.93 3.75
CA THR A 32 -16.24 19.42 5.12
C THR A 32 -14.99 19.56 5.98
N PRO A 33 -15.09 19.52 7.33
CA PRO A 33 -13.92 19.53 8.20
C PRO A 33 -12.92 18.41 7.88
N LEU A 34 -13.40 17.21 7.50
CA LEU A 34 -12.53 16.11 7.09
C LEU A 34 -11.84 16.39 5.75
N MET A 35 -12.53 17.01 4.78
CA MET A 35 -11.89 17.43 3.53
C MET A 35 -10.78 18.44 3.78
N GLN A 36 -11.01 19.41 4.67
CA GLN A 36 -10.02 20.42 5.04
C GLN A 36 -8.84 19.78 5.78
N LYS A 37 -9.11 18.98 6.81
CA LYS A 37 -8.10 18.29 7.63
C LYS A 37 -7.15 17.45 6.79
N TYR A 38 -7.67 16.69 5.81
CA TYR A 38 -6.88 15.77 5.01
C TYR A 38 -6.52 16.28 3.61
N GLY A 39 -6.81 17.55 3.32
CA GLY A 39 -6.52 18.17 2.03
C GLY A 39 -7.18 17.44 0.85
N ILE A 40 -8.43 16.99 1.00
CA ILE A 40 -9.13 16.24 -0.05
C ILE A 40 -9.52 17.17 -1.20
N LYS A 41 -8.98 16.88 -2.40
CA LYS A 41 -9.23 17.65 -3.63
C LYS A 41 -9.93 16.87 -4.73
N TRP A 42 -9.98 15.54 -4.64
CA TRP A 42 -10.64 14.69 -5.62
C TRP A 42 -11.21 13.43 -4.97
N THR A 43 -12.18 12.76 -5.62
CA THR A 43 -12.80 11.54 -5.12
C THR A 43 -12.83 10.40 -6.15
N PRO A 44 -12.86 9.13 -5.70
CA PRO A 44 -12.64 8.72 -4.32
C PRO A 44 -11.18 8.98 -3.88
N THR A 45 -10.98 9.32 -2.61
CA THR A 45 -9.66 9.34 -1.97
C THR A 45 -9.71 8.40 -0.78
N PHE A 46 -8.73 7.50 -0.69
CA PHE A 46 -8.59 6.54 0.39
C PHE A 46 -7.38 6.91 1.22
N LEU A 47 -7.56 6.90 2.54
CA LEU A 47 -6.52 7.18 3.50
C LEU A 47 -6.48 6.02 4.50
N VAL A 48 -5.30 5.51 4.78
CA VAL A 48 -5.05 4.51 5.82
C VAL A 48 -4.26 5.17 6.92
N HIS A 49 -4.81 5.14 8.13
CA HIS A 49 -4.21 5.74 9.32
C HIS A 49 -3.90 4.68 10.38
N ASP A 50 -2.91 4.94 11.21
CA ASP A 50 -2.67 4.18 12.43
C ASP A 50 -3.68 4.57 13.54
N PRO A 51 -3.69 3.87 14.70
CA PRO A 51 -4.54 4.24 15.83
C PRO A 51 -4.22 5.62 16.45
N GLY A 52 -3.02 6.17 16.20
CA GLY A 52 -2.63 7.53 16.61
C GLY A 52 -3.20 8.62 15.71
N GLY A 53 -3.78 8.25 14.55
CA GLY A 53 -4.31 9.19 13.56
C GLY A 53 -3.28 9.69 12.55
N ASN A 54 -2.09 9.08 12.49
CA ASN A 54 -1.08 9.37 11.47
C ASN A 54 -1.43 8.69 10.15
N GLU A 55 -1.28 9.39 9.04
CA GLU A 55 -1.54 8.84 7.71
C GLU A 55 -0.29 8.09 7.20
N HIS A 56 -0.46 6.83 6.80
CA HIS A 56 0.62 5.99 6.29
C HIS A 56 0.47 5.65 4.81
N HIS A 57 -0.76 5.75 4.28
CA HIS A 57 -1.00 5.45 2.89
C HIS A 57 -2.22 6.19 2.34
N ARG A 58 -2.06 6.68 1.10
CA ARG A 58 -3.08 7.41 0.36
C ARG A 58 -3.06 6.99 -1.09
N PHE A 59 -4.24 6.84 -1.68
CA PHE A 59 -4.42 6.76 -3.12
C PHE A 59 -5.72 7.43 -3.55
N VAL A 60 -5.76 7.88 -4.80
CA VAL A 60 -6.85 8.70 -5.35
C VAL A 60 -7.34 8.05 -6.64
N GLY A 61 -8.66 8.05 -6.84
CA GLY A 61 -9.30 7.52 -8.03
C GLY A 61 -9.81 6.10 -7.86
N TYR A 62 -10.53 5.64 -8.88
CA TYR A 62 -11.04 4.27 -8.94
C TYR A 62 -9.89 3.27 -9.15
N VAL A 63 -10.00 2.13 -8.47
CA VAL A 63 -9.21 0.93 -8.74
C VAL A 63 -10.15 -0.29 -8.74
N PRO A 64 -9.83 -1.38 -9.47
CA PRO A 64 -10.55 -2.64 -9.36
C PRO A 64 -10.49 -3.25 -7.95
N SER A 65 -11.33 -4.24 -7.65
CA SER A 65 -11.40 -4.83 -6.30
C SER A 65 -10.08 -5.48 -5.85
N ASP A 66 -9.36 -6.13 -6.77
CA ASP A 66 -8.07 -6.76 -6.44
C ASP A 66 -7.00 -5.71 -6.06
N ASP A 67 -6.89 -4.66 -6.87
CA ASP A 67 -6.07 -3.49 -6.55
C ASP A 67 -6.47 -2.83 -5.23
N LEU A 68 -7.76 -2.73 -4.92
CA LEU A 68 -8.20 -2.18 -3.64
C LEU A 68 -7.72 -3.02 -2.46
N PHE A 69 -7.82 -4.36 -2.54
CA PHE A 69 -7.28 -5.24 -1.49
C PHE A 69 -5.77 -5.06 -1.35
N ALA A 70 -5.05 -4.98 -2.47
CA ALA A 70 -3.61 -4.78 -2.46
C ALA A 70 -3.21 -3.42 -1.86
N GLN A 71 -3.90 -2.32 -2.21
CA GLN A 71 -3.66 -0.98 -1.64
C GLN A 71 -3.94 -0.94 -0.14
N LEU A 72 -5.06 -1.54 0.31
CA LEU A 72 -5.38 -1.61 1.74
C LEU A 72 -4.34 -2.44 2.50
N GLY A 73 -3.95 -3.60 1.94
CA GLY A 73 -2.92 -4.46 2.51
C GLY A 73 -1.55 -3.79 2.56
N LEU A 74 -1.18 -3.03 1.52
CA LEU A 74 0.02 -2.21 1.45
C LEU A 74 0.00 -1.13 2.53
N GLY A 75 -1.14 -0.47 2.74
CA GLY A 75 -1.33 0.52 3.81
C GLY A 75 -1.10 -0.05 5.20
N ILE A 76 -1.60 -1.26 5.49
CA ILE A 76 -1.31 -1.96 6.76
C ILE A 76 0.19 -2.24 6.89
N GLY A 77 0.84 -2.71 5.81
CA GLY A 77 2.27 -2.98 5.81
C GLY A 77 3.10 -1.71 6.09
N LYS A 78 2.67 -0.57 5.53
CA LYS A 78 3.29 0.75 5.78
C LYS A 78 3.12 1.21 7.22
N ILE A 79 1.95 0.99 7.86
CA ILE A 79 1.79 1.25 9.30
C ILE A 79 2.85 0.49 10.10
N PHE A 80 3.00 -0.82 9.86
CA PHE A 80 4.02 -1.60 10.57
C PHE A 80 5.44 -1.13 10.28
N TYR A 81 5.73 -0.81 9.02
CA TYR A 81 7.04 -0.32 8.60
C TYR A 81 7.40 1.02 9.24
N ASP A 82 6.49 1.98 9.25
CA ASP A 82 6.70 3.32 9.79
C ASP A 82 6.72 3.34 11.33
N THR A 83 6.22 2.28 11.97
CA THR A 83 6.25 2.09 13.44
C THR A 83 7.33 1.10 13.88
N ASP A 84 8.34 0.86 13.04
CA ASP A 84 9.50 -0.02 13.29
C ASP A 84 9.18 -1.51 13.58
N ARG A 85 7.97 -1.96 13.25
CA ARG A 85 7.53 -3.36 13.38
C ARG A 85 7.88 -4.18 12.14
N MET A 86 9.17 -4.31 11.87
CA MET A 86 9.70 -4.85 10.61
C MET A 86 9.19 -6.26 10.28
N ASP A 87 9.15 -7.17 11.26
CA ASP A 87 8.65 -8.54 11.05
C ASP A 87 7.21 -8.59 10.53
N GLU A 88 6.35 -7.71 11.04
CA GLU A 88 4.95 -7.63 10.62
C GLU A 88 4.80 -6.93 9.27
N ALA A 89 5.61 -5.90 9.02
CA ALA A 89 5.68 -5.25 7.72
C ALA A 89 6.07 -6.26 6.63
N ILE A 90 7.13 -7.05 6.85
CA ILE A 90 7.61 -8.07 5.91
C ILE A 90 6.52 -9.09 5.61
N ARG A 91 5.86 -9.64 6.64
CA ARG A 91 4.75 -10.60 6.46
C ARG A 91 3.57 -10.01 5.71
N GLN A 92 3.22 -8.76 6.03
CA GLN A 92 2.09 -8.08 5.41
C GLN A 92 2.37 -7.74 3.94
N PHE A 93 3.57 -7.26 3.60
CA PHE A 93 3.97 -7.04 2.22
C PHE A 93 4.02 -8.36 1.43
N GLN A 94 4.56 -9.43 2.03
CA GLN A 94 4.54 -10.76 1.40
C GLN A 94 3.11 -11.22 1.10
N THR A 95 2.17 -10.98 2.01
CA THR A 95 0.75 -11.29 1.80
C THR A 95 0.17 -10.54 0.60
N VAL A 96 0.52 -9.26 0.40
CA VAL A 96 0.10 -8.48 -0.77
C VAL A 96 0.65 -9.10 -2.06
N ILE A 97 1.96 -9.41 -2.08
CA ILE A 97 2.66 -9.97 -3.24
C ILE A 97 2.05 -11.33 -3.64
N ASP A 98 1.74 -12.18 -2.67
CA ASP A 98 1.26 -13.54 -2.94
C ASP A 98 -0.22 -13.57 -3.36
N ARG A 99 -1.05 -12.70 -2.76
CA ARG A 99 -2.50 -12.71 -3.00
C ARG A 99 -2.93 -11.85 -4.17
N HIS A 100 -2.17 -10.81 -4.50
CA HIS A 100 -2.53 -9.82 -5.50
C HIS A 100 -1.37 -9.56 -6.48
N PRO A 101 -0.72 -10.59 -7.06
CA PRO A 101 0.52 -10.41 -7.81
C PRO A 101 0.38 -9.40 -8.96
N ASP A 102 -0.78 -9.30 -9.60
CA ASP A 102 -0.97 -8.42 -10.76
C ASP A 102 -1.49 -7.01 -10.39
N ALA A 103 -1.76 -6.75 -9.12
CA ALA A 103 -2.26 -5.45 -8.66
C ALA A 103 -1.18 -4.35 -8.73
N GLY A 104 -1.60 -3.11 -9.00
CA GLY A 104 -0.70 -1.96 -9.13
C GLY A 104 0.11 -1.64 -7.87
N ALA A 105 -0.36 -2.06 -6.69
CA ALA A 105 0.34 -1.89 -5.41
C ALA A 105 1.43 -2.96 -5.15
N SER A 106 1.39 -4.09 -5.85
CA SER A 106 2.30 -5.22 -5.59
C SER A 106 3.77 -4.95 -5.87
N PRO A 107 4.15 -4.21 -6.94
CA PRO A 107 5.53 -3.78 -7.11
C PRO A 107 6.03 -2.91 -5.94
N GLU A 108 5.18 -2.05 -5.37
CA GLU A 108 5.54 -1.29 -4.18
C GLU A 108 5.77 -2.19 -2.97
N ALA A 109 4.90 -3.19 -2.78
CA ALA A 109 5.05 -4.17 -1.71
C ALA A 109 6.36 -4.96 -1.83
N VAL A 110 6.78 -5.37 -3.05
CA VAL A 110 8.09 -6.01 -3.27
C VAL A 110 9.23 -5.09 -2.85
N PHE A 111 9.18 -3.83 -3.29
CA PHE A 111 10.20 -2.85 -2.95
C PHE A 111 10.31 -2.66 -1.43
N LEU A 112 9.20 -2.36 -0.77
CA LEU A 112 9.16 -2.11 0.68
C LEU A 112 9.48 -3.36 1.50
N LYS A 113 9.13 -4.55 1.03
CA LYS A 113 9.56 -5.81 1.66
C LYS A 113 11.08 -5.93 1.69
N GLY A 114 11.75 -5.67 0.56
CA GLY A 114 13.21 -5.68 0.50
C GLY A 114 13.85 -4.67 1.45
N VAL A 115 13.29 -3.45 1.50
CA VAL A 115 13.77 -2.40 2.42
C VAL A 115 13.54 -2.79 3.89
N ALA A 116 12.38 -3.36 4.22
CA ALA A 116 12.07 -3.83 5.57
C ALA A 116 12.98 -4.99 5.99
N GLU A 117 13.23 -5.96 5.12
CA GLU A 117 14.19 -7.06 5.36
C GLU A 117 15.60 -6.54 5.60
N TYR A 118 16.06 -5.57 4.80
CA TYR A 118 17.35 -4.91 5.03
C TYR A 118 17.39 -4.19 6.37
N LYS A 119 16.37 -3.40 6.73
CA LYS A 119 16.31 -2.75 8.04
C LYS A 119 16.31 -3.74 9.20
N HIS A 120 15.67 -4.89 9.02
CA HIS A 120 15.59 -5.93 10.06
C HIS A 120 16.91 -6.68 10.24
N THR A 121 17.59 -7.01 9.14
CA THR A 121 18.75 -7.93 9.15
C THR A 121 20.10 -7.25 8.90
N HIS A 122 20.10 -6.03 8.39
CA HIS A 122 21.25 -5.31 7.83
C HIS A 122 21.93 -6.03 6.65
N ASP A 123 21.28 -7.04 6.07
CA ASP A 123 21.77 -7.74 4.88
C ASP A 123 21.28 -7.05 3.59
N ALA A 124 22.21 -6.39 2.90
CA ALA A 124 21.94 -5.69 1.65
C ALA A 124 21.40 -6.63 0.54
N LYS A 125 21.64 -7.95 0.63
CA LYS A 125 21.11 -8.92 -0.34
C LYS A 125 19.58 -8.91 -0.42
N ALA A 126 18.88 -8.48 0.63
CA ALA A 126 17.43 -8.30 0.60
C ALA A 126 17.00 -7.26 -0.45
N LEU A 127 17.72 -6.14 -0.53
CA LEU A 127 17.47 -5.09 -1.53
C LEU A 127 17.73 -5.63 -2.94
N ARG A 128 18.81 -6.41 -3.10
CA ARG A 128 19.14 -7.06 -4.38
C ARG A 128 18.05 -8.02 -4.85
N ARG A 129 17.55 -8.90 -3.96
CA ARG A 129 16.45 -9.83 -4.26
C ARG A 129 15.17 -9.09 -4.65
N ALA A 130 14.87 -7.97 -3.99
CA ALA A 130 13.73 -7.13 -4.36
C ALA A 130 13.88 -6.53 -5.77
N TYR A 131 15.08 -6.02 -6.11
CA TYR A 131 15.40 -5.57 -7.46
C TYR A 131 15.22 -6.69 -8.50
N ASP A 132 15.83 -7.86 -8.28
CA ASP A 132 15.73 -8.98 -9.23
C ASP A 132 14.26 -9.39 -9.45
N THR A 133 13.47 -9.41 -8.38
CA THR A 133 12.02 -9.69 -8.45
C THR A 133 11.27 -8.61 -9.25
N LEU A 134 11.56 -7.33 -9.01
CA LEU A 134 10.93 -6.21 -9.70
C LEU A 134 11.25 -6.20 -11.20
N LYS A 135 12.51 -6.47 -11.58
CA LYS A 135 12.89 -6.56 -12.99
C LYS A 135 12.28 -7.77 -13.69
N ALA A 136 12.14 -8.89 -12.99
CA ALA A 136 11.55 -10.10 -13.56
C ALA A 136 10.03 -9.99 -13.74
N LYS A 137 9.31 -9.49 -12.73
CA LYS A 137 7.83 -9.52 -12.71
C LYS A 137 7.18 -8.18 -13.08
N TYR A 138 7.83 -7.06 -12.78
CA TYR A 138 7.25 -5.72 -12.89
C TYR A 138 8.17 -4.72 -13.63
N PRO A 139 8.80 -5.11 -14.76
CA PRO A 139 9.92 -4.36 -15.36
C PRO A 139 9.59 -2.92 -15.76
N GLN A 140 8.32 -2.63 -16.05
CA GLN A 140 7.87 -1.32 -16.54
C GLN A 140 7.33 -0.41 -15.43
N THR A 141 7.44 -0.81 -14.17
CA THR A 141 6.88 -0.06 -13.04
C THR A 141 7.87 0.96 -12.49
N GLU A 142 7.34 2.02 -11.86
CA GLU A 142 8.14 3.00 -11.12
C GLU A 142 9.05 2.34 -10.08
N TRP A 143 8.57 1.29 -9.42
CA TRP A 143 9.31 0.59 -8.38
C TRP A 143 10.50 -0.20 -8.92
N ALA A 144 10.39 -0.77 -10.14
CA ALA A 144 11.53 -1.36 -10.81
C ALA A 144 12.63 -0.34 -11.11
N ARG A 145 12.27 0.89 -11.53
CA ARG A 145 13.23 1.98 -11.74
C ARG A 145 13.87 2.45 -10.43
N ARG A 146 13.06 2.61 -9.37
CA ARG A 146 13.56 3.02 -8.05
C ARG A 146 14.52 2.00 -7.42
N ALA A 147 14.36 0.73 -7.75
CA ALA A 147 15.24 -0.33 -7.29
C ALA A 147 16.54 -0.45 -8.10
N ASP A 148 16.71 0.26 -9.21
CA ASP A 148 17.87 0.11 -10.10
C ASP A 148 19.23 0.21 -9.37
N PRO A 149 19.46 1.10 -8.37
CA PRO A 149 20.72 1.13 -7.62
C PRO A 149 21.07 -0.17 -6.88
N TYR A 150 20.07 -1.00 -6.55
CA TYR A 150 20.29 -2.26 -5.83
C TYR A 150 20.89 -3.35 -6.71
N SER A 151 20.96 -3.17 -8.03
CA SER A 151 21.61 -4.10 -8.95
C SER A 151 23.11 -4.27 -8.69
N ALA A 152 23.74 -3.25 -8.10
CA ALA A 152 25.17 -3.25 -7.77
C ALA A 152 25.53 -4.12 -6.56
N ILE A 153 24.53 -4.56 -5.78
CA ILE A 153 24.74 -5.39 -4.59
C ILE A 153 25.00 -6.84 -5.03
N PRO A 154 26.11 -7.48 -4.61
CA PRO A 154 26.39 -8.88 -4.92
C PRO A 154 25.51 -9.83 -4.09
N LEU A 155 25.07 -10.95 -4.70
CA LEU A 155 24.36 -12.05 -4.02
C LEU A 155 25.32 -13.11 -3.50
#